data_AF-A0A6L9YZR4-F1
#
_entry.id   AF-A0A6L9YZR4-F1
#
_cell.length_a   1.000
_cell.length_b   1.000
_cell.length_c   1.000
_cell.angle_alpha   90.00
_cell.angle_beta   90.00
_cell.angle_gamma   90.00
#
_symmetry.space_group_name_H-M   'P 1'
#
loop_
_entity.id
_entity.type
_entity.pdbx_description
1 polymer ?
#
loop_
_entity_poly.entity_id
_entity_poly.type
_entity_poly.pdbx_seq_one_letter_code
_entity_poly.pdbx_strand_id
1 'polypeptide(L)'
;MIELEYTNSSNLSTRWLGTVLAVQANFYQVRLDQLKVDKLEIVGCEHNLQANNLQPSTLLCTRRARLKKIGQQVMVGDRVVVDEPDWAGGRGVIAEVLPRTTQLDRPPIANAQQILVVFALEEPTLDAYQLSRFLVKAESTGFKVCLCLNKRDLVTQQQQQHWQQRLEAWGYQPVLISVHNGTCLAQLTDLLSQTISVMAGLSGVGKSSLINYLIPATRVRVAEVTGKLGRGRHTTRHVELFELPKGGFLADTPGFNQPDLTCSPEDLIHYFPEARERLAQHRCQFSNCLHRNEPNCAVRGDWERYQHYLDFLAEVIARQEALNQKADIESTMKLKIKASGRRQYEPKLETKKYRRRSRRTQHQTLDELYDDMNEG
;
A
#
# COMPACT_ATOMS: atom_id res chain seq x y z
N MET A 1 39.64 -27.73 34.79
CA MET A 1 38.80 -28.94 34.87
C MET A 1 37.51 -28.57 35.59
N ILE A 2 36.51 -28.16 34.83
CA ILE A 2 35.11 -28.10 35.27
C ILE A 2 34.34 -28.60 34.04
N GLU A 3 33.88 -29.84 34.12
CA GLU A 3 32.97 -30.46 33.15
C GLU A 3 31.64 -29.70 33.19
N LEU A 4 31.19 -29.23 32.03
CA LEU A 4 29.82 -28.77 31.84
C LEU A 4 29.10 -29.83 31.01
N GLU A 5 28.15 -30.48 31.68
CA GLU A 5 27.30 -31.55 31.19
C GLU A 5 26.58 -31.15 29.90
N TYR A 6 26.76 -31.96 28.86
CA TYR A 6 25.98 -31.92 27.64
C TYR A 6 24.57 -32.44 27.92
N THR A 7 23.62 -31.54 28.15
CA THR A 7 22.19 -31.89 28.09
C THR A 7 21.75 -32.01 26.64
N ASN A 8 21.62 -33.27 26.18
CA ASN A 8 20.86 -33.68 25.01
C ASN A 8 19.47 -33.00 25.00
N SER A 9 19.20 -32.20 23.97
CA SER A 9 17.86 -31.68 23.64
C SER A 9 17.63 -31.86 22.14
N SER A 10 17.35 -33.09 21.76
CA SER A 10 16.87 -33.51 20.45
C SER A 10 15.46 -32.95 20.19
N ASN A 11 15.36 -31.85 19.44
CA ASN A 11 14.19 -31.45 18.63
C ASN A 11 14.56 -30.21 17.79
N LEU A 12 15.39 -30.39 16.76
CA LEU A 12 15.47 -29.40 15.69
C LEU A 12 14.20 -29.54 14.84
N SER A 13 13.12 -28.92 15.30
CA SER A 13 11.90 -28.71 14.50
C SER A 13 12.31 -28.10 13.17
N THR A 14 12.08 -28.80 12.06
CA THR A 14 12.41 -28.31 10.73
C THR A 14 11.68 -26.99 10.49
N ARG A 15 12.43 -25.90 10.44
CA ARG A 15 11.91 -24.54 10.23
C ARG A 15 11.87 -24.25 8.75
N TRP A 16 10.71 -23.82 8.24
CA TRP A 16 10.49 -23.54 6.84
C TRP A 16 10.31 -22.04 6.61
N LEU A 17 10.97 -21.51 5.59
CA LEU A 17 10.77 -20.12 5.18
C LEU A 17 9.61 -20.04 4.19
N GLY A 18 8.83 -18.98 4.29
CA GLY A 18 7.77 -18.71 3.33
C GLY A 18 7.36 -17.25 3.25
N THR A 19 6.50 -16.96 2.29
CA THR A 19 5.85 -15.65 2.09
C THR A 19 4.36 -15.77 2.36
N VAL A 20 3.81 -14.83 3.14
CA VAL A 20 2.36 -14.70 3.36
C VAL A 20 1.69 -14.18 2.09
N LEU A 21 0.85 -14.98 1.45
CA LEU A 21 0.11 -14.61 0.23
C LEU A 21 -1.20 -13.88 0.52
N ALA A 22 -1.91 -14.29 1.56
CA ALA A 22 -3.22 -13.74 1.91
C ALA A 22 -3.47 -13.83 3.42
N VAL A 23 -4.25 -12.88 3.94
CA VAL A 23 -4.67 -12.83 5.35
C VAL A 23 -6.19 -12.97 5.43
N GLN A 24 -6.67 -13.98 6.16
CA GLN A 24 -8.10 -14.26 6.32
C GLN A 24 -8.44 -14.49 7.80
N ALA A 25 -8.95 -13.45 8.47
CA ALA A 25 -9.39 -13.45 9.87
C ALA A 25 -8.40 -14.10 10.88
N ASN A 26 -8.41 -15.43 11.00
CA ASN A 26 -7.57 -16.20 11.92
C ASN A 26 -6.47 -17.03 11.24
N PHE A 27 -6.45 -17.06 9.91
CA PHE A 27 -5.55 -17.88 9.11
C PHE A 27 -4.75 -17.04 8.11
N TYR A 28 -3.59 -17.57 7.75
CA TYR A 28 -2.63 -16.97 6.84
C TYR A 28 -2.29 -17.98 5.76
N GLN A 29 -2.51 -17.63 4.50
CA GLN A 29 -2.05 -18.49 3.40
C GLN A 29 -0.56 -18.21 3.19
N VAL A 30 0.30 -19.21 3.41
CA VAL A 30 1.76 -19.06 3.31
C VAL A 30 2.27 -19.99 2.22
N ARG A 31 3.00 -19.42 1.25
CA ARG A 31 3.76 -20.20 0.28
C ARG A 31 5.13 -20.47 0.86
N LEU A 32 5.49 -21.74 0.98
CA LEU A 32 6.85 -22.11 1.40
C LEU A 32 7.82 -21.96 0.23
N ASP A 33 9.05 -21.55 0.55
CA ASP A 33 10.13 -21.55 -0.42
C ASP A 33 10.51 -23.00 -0.75
N GLN A 34 10.84 -23.27 -2.02
CA GLN A 34 11.49 -24.53 -2.35
C GLN A 34 12.87 -24.54 -1.69
N LEU A 35 13.11 -25.51 -0.83
CA LEU A 35 14.43 -25.72 -0.24
C LEU A 35 15.45 -26.01 -1.36
N LYS A 36 16.32 -25.05 -1.68
CA LYS A 36 17.69 -25.40 -2.04
C LYS A 36 18.44 -25.58 -0.73
N VAL A 37 18.53 -26.81 -0.25
CA VAL A 37 19.40 -27.14 0.88
C VAL A 37 20.85 -27.16 0.37
N ASP A 38 21.40 -26.00 0.04
CA ASP A 38 22.85 -25.84 -0.03
C ASP A 38 23.33 -25.49 1.38
N LYS A 39 24.03 -26.45 2.00
CA LYS A 39 24.61 -26.44 3.37
C LYS A 39 23.71 -26.86 4.53
N LEU A 40 23.27 -28.12 4.51
CA LEU A 40 23.27 -28.95 5.70
C LEU A 40 24.08 -30.20 5.36
N GLU A 41 25.33 -30.27 5.84
CA GLU A 41 26.09 -31.51 5.88
C GLU A 41 25.33 -32.49 6.77
N ILE A 42 24.50 -33.33 6.17
CA ILE A 42 23.93 -34.50 6.83
C ILE A 42 24.91 -35.63 6.60
N VAL A 43 25.70 -35.91 7.63
CA VAL A 43 26.42 -37.18 7.77
C VAL A 43 25.39 -38.29 7.76
N GLY A 44 25.43 -39.11 6.70
CA GLY A 44 25.02 -40.51 6.65
C GLY A 44 23.58 -40.82 7.00
N CYS A 45 22.72 -40.97 5.98
CA CYS A 45 21.66 -41.98 5.91
C CYS A 45 21.16 -42.04 4.46
N GLU A 46 21.52 -43.10 3.75
CA GLU A 46 21.03 -43.40 2.40
C GLU A 46 19.55 -43.80 2.47
N HIS A 47 18.66 -42.90 2.06
CA HIS A 47 17.34 -43.32 1.59
C HIS A 47 16.94 -42.54 0.34
N ASN A 48 16.76 -43.32 -0.74
CA ASN A 48 16.18 -42.95 -2.02
C ASN A 48 14.92 -42.08 -1.84
N LEU A 49 15.05 -40.78 -2.07
CA LEU A 49 13.93 -39.91 -2.37
C LEU A 49 13.99 -39.60 -3.86
N GLN A 50 13.20 -40.37 -4.62
CA GLN A 50 12.88 -40.09 -6.00
C GLN A 50 12.40 -38.64 -6.12
N ALA A 51 13.04 -37.91 -7.02
CA ALA A 51 12.73 -36.53 -7.39
C ALA A 51 11.33 -36.44 -8.00
N ASN A 52 10.29 -36.42 -7.17
CA ASN A 52 8.92 -36.20 -7.58
C ASN A 52 8.59 -34.71 -7.46
N ASN A 53 8.52 -34.01 -8.60
CA ASN A 53 7.77 -32.76 -8.84
C ASN A 53 7.41 -31.93 -7.58
N LEU A 54 8.40 -31.23 -6.99
CA LEU A 54 8.14 -30.29 -5.89
C LEU A 54 7.47 -29.02 -6.46
N GLN A 55 6.14 -29.01 -6.57
CA GLN A 55 5.43 -27.73 -6.60
C GLN A 55 5.58 -27.04 -5.24
N PRO A 56 5.73 -25.70 -5.18
CA PRO A 56 5.77 -24.98 -3.92
C PRO A 56 4.48 -25.24 -3.15
N SER A 57 4.60 -25.86 -1.98
CA SER A 57 3.47 -26.21 -1.13
C SER A 57 2.96 -24.95 -0.43
N THR A 58 1.68 -24.66 -0.65
CA THR A 58 0.97 -23.58 0.03
C THR A 58 0.26 -24.14 1.24
N LEU A 59 0.47 -23.56 2.42
CA LEU A 59 -0.10 -23.99 3.68
C LEU A 59 -1.05 -22.94 4.26
N LEU A 60 -2.10 -23.40 4.93
CA LEU A 60 -2.97 -22.58 5.77
C LEU A 60 -2.40 -22.53 7.19
N CYS A 61 -1.79 -21.41 7.54
CA CYS A 61 -1.09 -21.25 8.80
C CYS A 61 -1.89 -20.47 9.84
N THR A 62 -1.64 -20.78 11.12
CA THR A 62 -2.09 -19.94 12.25
C THR A 62 -0.90 -19.25 12.90
N ARG A 63 -1.14 -18.12 13.58
CA ARG A 63 -0.09 -17.39 14.30
C ARG A 63 0.12 -17.97 15.70
N ARG A 64 1.37 -18.31 16.05
CA ARG A 64 1.74 -18.80 17.40
C ARG A 64 1.29 -17.83 18.50
N ALA A 65 0.85 -18.37 19.63
CA ALA A 65 0.30 -17.58 20.74
C ALA A 65 1.29 -16.52 21.28
N ARG A 66 2.61 -16.79 21.26
CA ARG A 66 3.63 -15.83 21.65
C ARG A 66 3.62 -14.56 20.79
N LEU A 67 3.47 -14.69 19.47
CA LEU A 67 3.36 -13.54 18.55
C LEU A 67 2.09 -12.73 18.83
N LYS A 68 1.00 -13.37 19.26
CA LYS A 68 -0.21 -12.66 19.72
C LYS A 68 0.06 -11.82 20.97
N LYS A 69 0.81 -12.35 21.94
CA LYS A 69 1.14 -11.66 23.20
C LYS A 69 2.07 -10.45 23.00
N ILE A 70 2.99 -10.52 22.04
CA ILE A 70 3.91 -9.41 21.70
C ILE A 70 3.23 -8.37 20.80
N GLY A 71 2.03 -8.66 20.26
CA GLY A 71 1.30 -7.76 19.39
C GLY A 71 1.83 -7.69 17.95
N GLN A 72 2.77 -8.57 17.56
CA GLN A 72 3.37 -8.59 16.23
C GLN A 72 2.31 -8.90 15.16
N GLN A 73 1.98 -7.93 14.32
CA GLN A 73 1.02 -8.09 13.23
C GLN A 73 1.69 -8.81 12.04
N VAL A 74 0.97 -9.77 11.47
CA VAL A 74 1.36 -10.48 10.24
C VAL A 74 0.58 -9.86 9.09
N MET A 75 1.29 -9.43 8.06
CA MET A 75 0.76 -8.77 6.87
C MET A 75 1.01 -9.61 5.62
N VAL A 76 0.25 -9.33 4.57
CA VAL A 76 0.50 -9.88 3.24
C VAL A 76 1.89 -9.45 2.77
N GLY A 77 2.67 -10.36 2.20
CA GLY A 77 4.05 -10.14 1.78
C GLY A 77 5.09 -10.30 2.90
N ASP A 78 4.68 -10.52 4.15
CA ASP A 78 5.63 -10.83 5.23
C ASP A 78 6.39 -12.13 4.92
N ARG A 79 7.69 -12.09 5.21
CA ARG A 79 8.55 -13.27 5.22
C ARG A 79 8.45 -13.91 6.60
N VAL A 80 8.10 -15.19 6.65
CA VAL A 80 7.76 -15.88 7.89
C VAL A 80 8.50 -17.20 8.02
N VAL A 81 8.73 -17.60 9.26
CA VAL A 81 9.19 -18.94 9.62
C VAL A 81 7.99 -19.77 10.05
N VAL A 82 7.79 -20.91 9.40
CA VAL A 82 6.74 -21.88 9.67
C VAL A 82 7.34 -23.11 10.35
N ASP A 83 6.77 -23.47 11.50
CA ASP A 83 7.09 -24.70 12.23
C ASP A 83 6.00 -25.75 11.98
N GLU A 84 6.40 -27.03 12.07
CA GLU A 84 5.51 -28.20 12.08
C GLU A 84 4.48 -28.19 10.93
N PRO A 85 4.91 -28.16 9.65
CA PRO A 85 3.97 -28.25 8.54
C PRO A 85 3.31 -29.63 8.52
N ASP A 86 1.98 -29.64 8.67
CA ASP A 86 1.14 -30.80 8.40
C ASP A 86 0.86 -30.85 6.89
N TRP A 87 1.65 -31.66 6.18
CA TRP A 87 1.54 -31.81 4.74
C TRP A 87 0.25 -32.50 4.30
N ALA A 88 -0.28 -33.42 5.12
CA ALA A 88 -1.52 -34.14 4.81
C ALA A 88 -2.74 -33.21 4.97
N GLY A 89 -2.72 -32.36 6.00
CA GLY A 89 -3.77 -31.37 6.26
C GLY A 89 -3.57 -30.01 5.57
N GLY A 90 -2.40 -29.76 4.96
CA GLY A 90 -2.05 -28.47 4.36
C GLY A 90 -1.99 -27.33 5.37
N ARG A 91 -1.55 -27.59 6.61
CA ARG A 91 -1.56 -26.63 7.73
C ARG A 91 -0.17 -26.37 8.29
N GLY A 92 -0.01 -25.25 8.99
CA GLY A 92 1.23 -24.92 9.68
C GLY A 92 1.06 -23.86 10.76
N VAL A 93 2.15 -23.53 11.46
CA VAL A 93 2.16 -22.48 12.47
C VAL A 93 3.26 -21.46 12.17
N ILE A 94 2.89 -20.19 12.01
CA ILE A 94 3.85 -19.09 11.93
C ILE A 94 4.49 -18.92 13.30
N ALA A 95 5.78 -19.25 13.38
CA ALA A 95 6.61 -19.13 14.56
C ALA A 95 7.21 -17.73 14.70
N GLU A 96 7.61 -17.14 13.57
CA GLU A 96 8.31 -15.86 13.51
C GLU A 96 7.96 -15.08 12.24
N VAL A 97 7.97 -13.74 12.36
CA VAL A 97 7.88 -12.80 11.24
C VAL A 97 9.24 -12.12 11.11
N LEU A 98 9.88 -12.24 9.96
CA LEU A 98 11.18 -11.64 9.69
C LEU A 98 11.06 -10.12 9.52
N PRO A 99 12.15 -9.36 9.73
CA PRO A 99 12.16 -7.91 9.54
C PRO A 99 11.70 -7.50 8.15
N ARG A 100 10.85 -6.47 8.07
CA ARG A 100 10.36 -5.92 6.81
C ARG A 100 11.41 -5.00 6.18
N THR A 101 11.59 -5.11 4.87
CA THR A 101 12.39 -4.15 4.10
C THR A 101 11.57 -2.93 3.70
N THR A 102 10.30 -3.14 3.38
CA THR A 102 9.34 -2.10 2.99
C THR A 102 7.96 -2.39 3.56
N GLN A 103 7.12 -1.36 3.66
CA GLN A 103 5.73 -1.48 4.09
C GLN A 103 4.87 -0.42 3.40
N LEU A 104 3.77 -0.86 2.82
CA LEU A 104 2.67 -0.02 2.39
C LEU A 104 1.54 -0.16 3.39
N ASP A 105 1.02 0.95 3.92
CA ASP A 105 -0.05 0.91 4.93
C ASP A 105 -1.43 0.71 4.31
N ARG A 106 -1.63 1.24 3.10
CA ARG A 106 -2.92 1.24 2.41
C ARG A 106 -2.77 0.93 0.92
N PRO A 107 -3.10 -0.29 0.49
CA PRO A 107 -3.42 -1.44 1.33
C PRO A 107 -2.20 -2.02 2.08
N PRO A 108 -2.43 -2.76 3.19
CA PRO A 108 -1.36 -3.31 4.01
C PRO A 108 -0.58 -4.41 3.28
N ILE A 109 0.60 -4.06 2.77
CA ILE A 109 1.52 -4.99 2.10
C ILE A 109 2.94 -4.76 2.63
N ALA A 110 3.61 -5.83 3.02
CA ALA A 110 5.01 -5.82 3.43
C ALA A 110 5.91 -6.30 2.28
N ASN A 111 7.15 -5.83 2.29
CA ASN A 111 8.22 -6.26 1.37
C ASN A 111 7.89 -6.05 -0.13
N ALA A 112 6.95 -5.15 -0.47
CA ALA A 112 6.74 -4.70 -1.84
C ALA A 112 7.93 -3.88 -2.33
N GLN A 113 8.46 -4.20 -3.52
CA GLN A 113 9.62 -3.50 -4.07
C GLN A 113 9.25 -2.49 -5.16
N GLN A 114 8.12 -2.70 -5.85
CA GLN A 114 7.73 -1.84 -6.95
C GLN A 114 6.22 -1.65 -7.09
N ILE A 115 5.85 -0.53 -7.70
CA ILE A 115 4.49 -0.23 -8.14
C ILE A 115 4.44 -0.31 -9.66
N LEU A 116 3.60 -1.20 -10.16
CA LEU A 116 3.29 -1.29 -11.59
C LEU A 116 2.10 -0.37 -11.88
N VAL A 117 2.39 0.82 -12.42
CA VAL A 117 1.38 1.78 -12.87
C VAL A 117 0.95 1.39 -14.28
N VAL A 118 -0.30 0.98 -14.45
CA VAL A 118 -0.88 0.55 -15.72
C VAL A 118 -1.85 1.60 -16.23
N PHE A 119 -1.60 2.11 -17.42
CA PHE A 119 -2.50 2.98 -18.17
C PHE A 119 -2.74 2.41 -19.57
N ALA A 120 -3.83 2.82 -20.22
CA ALA A 120 -4.07 2.51 -21.62
C ALA A 120 -3.66 3.70 -22.49
N LEU A 121 -3.14 3.42 -23.68
CA LEU A 121 -2.90 4.44 -24.70
C LEU A 121 -4.22 4.97 -25.30
N GLU A 122 -5.19 4.07 -25.46
CA GLU A 122 -6.53 4.37 -25.95
C GLU A 122 -7.57 3.51 -25.23
N GLU A 123 -8.80 4.01 -25.09
CA GLU A 123 -9.91 3.34 -24.40
C GLU A 123 -9.60 2.87 -22.94
N PRO A 124 -9.50 3.76 -21.94
CA PRO A 124 -9.66 5.21 -22.04
C PRO A 124 -8.41 5.88 -22.61
N THR A 125 -8.60 7.02 -23.27
CA THR A 125 -7.51 7.87 -23.78
C THR A 125 -6.58 8.27 -22.63
N LEU A 126 -5.27 8.24 -22.89
CA LEU A 126 -4.25 8.56 -21.90
C LEU A 126 -4.29 10.05 -21.53
N ASP A 127 -4.73 10.35 -20.31
CA ASP A 127 -4.72 11.69 -19.74
C ASP A 127 -3.45 11.94 -18.93
N ALA A 128 -2.67 12.94 -19.34
CA ALA A 128 -1.41 13.34 -18.70
C ALA A 128 -1.61 13.81 -17.25
N TYR A 129 -2.72 14.49 -16.96
CA TYR A 129 -2.99 14.99 -15.61
C TYR A 129 -3.25 13.83 -14.65
N GLN A 130 -4.13 12.90 -15.04
CA GLN A 130 -4.39 11.68 -14.27
C GLN A 130 -3.15 10.81 -14.12
N LEU A 131 -2.39 10.58 -15.19
CA LEU A 131 -1.14 9.82 -15.11
C LEU A 131 -0.16 10.46 -14.14
N SER A 132 0.02 11.79 -14.20
CA SER A 132 0.87 12.54 -13.28
C SER A 132 0.49 12.29 -11.82
N ARG A 133 -0.81 12.29 -11.52
CA ARG A 133 -1.32 12.04 -10.17
C ARG A 133 -0.97 10.64 -9.65
N PHE A 134 -1.11 9.62 -10.51
CA PHE A 134 -0.73 8.25 -10.17
C PHE A 134 0.78 8.10 -9.96
N LEU A 135 1.59 8.73 -10.81
CA LEU A 135 3.05 8.70 -10.70
C LEU A 135 3.51 9.36 -9.40
N VAL A 136 3.00 10.56 -9.07
CA VAL A 136 3.29 11.23 -7.80
C VAL A 136 2.90 10.36 -6.61
N LYS A 137 1.73 9.72 -6.66
CA LYS A 137 1.31 8.80 -5.59
C LYS A 137 2.25 7.60 -5.47
N ALA A 138 2.66 7.01 -6.59
CA ALA A 138 3.58 5.88 -6.60
C ALA A 138 4.95 6.28 -6.03
N GLU A 139 5.51 7.41 -6.48
CA GLU A 139 6.76 7.97 -5.97
C GLU A 139 6.70 8.28 -4.46
N SER A 140 5.55 8.72 -3.95
CA SER A 140 5.36 8.97 -2.51
C SER A 140 5.47 7.73 -1.62
N THR A 141 5.43 6.53 -2.20
CA THR A 141 5.66 5.28 -1.45
C THR A 141 7.14 4.96 -1.26
N GLY A 142 8.03 5.63 -2.01
CA GLY A 142 9.45 5.29 -2.08
C GLY A 142 9.76 3.98 -2.81
N PHE A 143 8.77 3.29 -3.36
CA PHE A 143 8.98 2.07 -4.15
C PHE A 143 9.42 2.43 -5.57
N LYS A 144 10.08 1.47 -6.24
CA LYS A 144 10.41 1.63 -7.65
C LYS A 144 9.13 1.74 -8.47
N VAL A 145 9.02 2.76 -9.32
CA VAL A 145 7.87 2.94 -10.22
C VAL A 145 8.17 2.27 -11.56
N CYS A 146 7.31 1.32 -11.94
CA CYS A 146 7.32 0.70 -13.26
C CYS A 146 6.08 1.15 -14.02
N LEU A 147 6.26 1.86 -15.13
CA LEU A 147 5.16 2.36 -15.95
C LEU A 147 4.90 1.42 -17.13
N CYS A 148 3.64 1.02 -17.28
CA CYS A 148 3.17 0.13 -18.34
C CYS A 148 2.02 0.79 -19.09
N LEU A 149 2.19 0.96 -20.40
CA LEU A 149 1.17 1.49 -21.30
C LEU A 149 0.59 0.36 -22.13
N ASN A 150 -0.64 -0.03 -21.83
CA ASN A 150 -1.38 -1.08 -22.52
C ASN A 150 -2.14 -0.54 -23.73
N LYS A 151 -2.72 -1.45 -24.51
CA LYS A 151 -3.54 -1.16 -25.71
C LYS A 151 -2.76 -0.41 -26.79
N ARG A 152 -1.46 -0.69 -26.92
CA ARG A 152 -0.62 -0.09 -27.98
C ARG A 152 -1.11 -0.40 -29.39
N ASP A 153 -1.86 -1.48 -29.54
CA ASP A 153 -2.48 -1.91 -30.80
C ASP A 153 -3.56 -0.96 -31.32
N LEU A 154 -4.12 -0.12 -30.45
CA LEU A 154 -5.17 0.84 -30.81
C LEU A 154 -4.62 2.19 -31.29
N VAL A 155 -3.31 2.41 -31.21
CA VAL A 155 -2.69 3.70 -31.55
C VAL A 155 -1.58 3.55 -32.58
N THR A 156 -1.38 4.61 -33.36
CA THR A 156 -0.34 4.68 -34.39
C THR A 156 1.06 4.65 -33.79
N GLN A 157 2.07 4.24 -34.57
CA GLN A 157 3.47 4.26 -34.13
C GLN A 157 3.94 5.67 -33.73
N GLN A 158 3.45 6.71 -34.42
CA GLN A 158 3.77 8.10 -34.08
C GLN A 158 3.24 8.48 -32.69
N GLN A 159 2.00 8.08 -32.35
CA GLN A 159 1.45 8.31 -31.02
C GLN A 159 2.21 7.52 -29.94
N GLN A 160 2.61 6.28 -30.24
CA GLN A 160 3.44 5.47 -29.33
C GLN A 160 4.78 6.17 -29.03
N GLN A 161 5.49 6.62 -30.07
CA GLN A 161 6.76 7.34 -29.93
C GLN A 161 6.61 8.67 -29.19
N HIS A 162 5.54 9.42 -29.50
CA HIS A 162 5.25 10.68 -28.83
C HIS A 162 5.11 10.49 -27.31
N TRP A 163 4.30 9.52 -26.87
CA TRP A 163 4.13 9.24 -25.45
C TRP A 163 5.38 8.69 -24.80
N GLN A 164 6.14 7.84 -25.50
CA GLN A 164 7.39 7.33 -24.98
C GLN A 164 8.39 8.46 -24.71
N GLN A 165 8.64 9.33 -25.69
CA GLN A 165 9.56 10.48 -25.55
C GLN A 165 9.10 11.45 -24.44
N ARG A 166 7.79 11.72 -24.37
CA ARG A 166 7.21 12.57 -23.34
C ARG A 166 7.46 12.01 -21.93
N LEU A 167 7.29 10.69 -21.74
CA LEU A 167 7.51 10.04 -20.45
C LEU A 167 8.99 9.90 -20.11
N GLU A 168 9.86 9.68 -21.10
CA GLU A 168 11.31 9.73 -20.92
C GLU A 168 11.77 11.10 -20.43
N ALA A 169 11.20 12.19 -20.97
CA ALA A 169 11.45 13.55 -20.48
C ALA A 169 10.93 13.80 -19.05
N TRP A 170 9.94 13.02 -18.59
CA TRP A 170 9.49 13.02 -17.19
C TRP A 170 10.32 12.09 -16.29
N GLY A 171 11.36 11.45 -16.83
CA GLY A 171 12.24 10.53 -16.10
C GLY A 171 11.72 9.10 -15.98
N TYR A 172 10.72 8.69 -16.77
CA TYR A 172 10.16 7.34 -16.76
C TYR A 172 10.48 6.58 -18.06
N GLN A 173 10.71 5.27 -17.92
CA GLN A 173 10.93 4.36 -19.05
C GLN A 173 9.70 3.45 -19.20
N PRO A 174 8.70 3.82 -20.01
CA PRO A 174 7.46 3.06 -20.11
C PRO A 174 7.63 1.78 -20.94
N VAL A 175 6.97 0.70 -20.52
CA VAL A 175 6.82 -0.52 -21.33
C VAL A 175 5.49 -0.47 -22.07
N LEU A 176 5.54 -0.39 -23.41
CA LEU A 176 4.35 -0.39 -24.26
C LEU A 176 3.96 -1.82 -24.61
N ILE A 177 2.78 -2.26 -24.18
CA ILE A 177 2.27 -3.62 -24.37
C ILE A 177 0.92 -3.64 -25.09
N SER A 178 0.61 -4.79 -25.70
CA SER A 178 -0.76 -5.17 -26.03
C SER A 178 -1.05 -6.51 -25.40
N VAL A 179 -1.95 -6.53 -24.41
CA VAL A 179 -2.45 -7.78 -23.84
C VAL A 179 -3.23 -8.58 -24.88
N HIS A 180 -3.96 -7.90 -25.79
CA HIS A 180 -4.75 -8.55 -26.83
C HIS A 180 -3.88 -9.29 -27.85
N ASN A 181 -2.83 -8.63 -28.34
CA ASN A 181 -1.93 -9.19 -29.36
C ASN A 181 -0.73 -9.95 -28.78
N GLY A 182 -0.57 -9.99 -27.45
CA GLY A 182 0.55 -10.67 -26.81
C GLY A 182 1.90 -9.94 -26.93
N THR A 183 1.93 -8.66 -27.33
CA THR A 183 3.17 -7.96 -27.69
C THR A 183 3.87 -7.33 -26.48
N CYS A 184 5.20 -7.45 -26.45
CA CYS A 184 6.09 -6.90 -25.39
C CYS A 184 5.79 -7.37 -23.95
N LEU A 185 5.01 -8.44 -23.78
CA LEU A 185 4.68 -8.99 -22.46
C LEU A 185 5.86 -9.72 -21.81
N ALA A 186 6.81 -10.22 -22.61
CA ALA A 186 8.03 -10.85 -22.10
C ALA A 186 8.86 -9.87 -21.27
N GLN A 187 9.10 -8.66 -21.79
CA GLN A 187 9.83 -7.59 -21.10
C GLN A 187 9.16 -7.22 -19.76
N LEU A 188 7.83 -7.09 -19.76
CA LEU A 188 7.09 -6.82 -18.54
C LEU A 188 7.21 -7.98 -17.53
N THR A 189 7.11 -9.22 -18.00
CA THR A 189 7.23 -10.40 -17.13
C THR A 189 8.61 -10.48 -16.47
N ASP A 190 9.66 -10.12 -17.20
CA ASP A 190 11.03 -10.12 -16.68
C ASP A 190 11.22 -9.01 -15.62
N LEU A 191 10.63 -7.83 -15.83
CA LEU A 191 10.63 -6.74 -14.83
C LEU A 191 9.88 -7.10 -13.55
N LEU A 192 8.81 -7.89 -13.65
CA LEU A 192 8.01 -8.35 -12.51
C LEU A 192 8.60 -9.59 -11.84
N SER A 193 9.56 -10.25 -12.48
CA SER A 193 10.14 -11.48 -11.95
C SER A 193 10.84 -11.25 -10.61
N GLN A 194 10.71 -12.20 -9.69
CA GLN A 194 11.39 -12.22 -8.38
C GLN A 194 11.12 -11.00 -7.48
N THR A 195 10.08 -10.20 -7.77
CA THR A 195 9.70 -9.03 -6.97
C THR A 195 8.23 -9.13 -6.55
N ILE A 196 7.87 -8.47 -5.46
CA ILE A 196 6.49 -8.20 -5.06
C ILE A 196 6.10 -6.86 -5.67
N SER A 197 5.22 -6.91 -6.66
CA SER A 197 4.75 -5.77 -7.43
C SER A 197 3.31 -5.44 -7.06
N VAL A 198 3.03 -4.16 -6.78
CA VAL A 198 1.67 -3.68 -6.52
C VAL A 198 1.11 -3.06 -7.79
N MET A 199 0.00 -3.59 -8.32
CA MET A 199 -0.62 -3.03 -9.51
C MET A 199 -1.53 -1.85 -9.17
N ALA A 200 -1.40 -0.77 -9.93
CA ALA A 200 -2.19 0.45 -9.81
C ALA A 200 -2.62 0.96 -11.19
N GLY A 201 -3.76 1.65 -11.28
CA GLY A 201 -4.21 2.31 -12.50
C GLY A 201 -5.72 2.50 -12.56
N LEU A 202 -6.23 3.18 -13.58
CA LEU A 202 -7.68 3.40 -13.70
C LEU A 202 -8.45 2.12 -14.04
N SER A 203 -9.76 2.14 -13.84
CA SER A 203 -10.63 1.07 -14.37
C SER A 203 -10.61 1.11 -15.90
N GLY A 204 -10.76 -0.04 -16.56
CA GLY A 204 -10.81 -0.14 -18.02
C GLY A 204 -9.45 -0.18 -18.76
N VAL A 205 -8.35 0.17 -18.10
CA VAL A 205 -6.99 0.18 -18.72
C VAL A 205 -6.42 -1.22 -19.03
N GLY A 206 -7.12 -2.29 -18.59
CA GLY A 206 -6.74 -3.69 -18.87
C GLY A 206 -5.93 -4.39 -17.77
N LYS A 207 -5.94 -3.89 -16.53
CA LYS A 207 -5.31 -4.54 -15.35
C LYS A 207 -5.74 -6.00 -15.18
N SER A 208 -7.05 -6.26 -15.15
CA SER A 208 -7.58 -7.62 -14.99
C SER A 208 -7.23 -8.52 -16.18
N SER A 209 -7.25 -7.98 -17.40
CA SER A 209 -6.80 -8.72 -18.60
C SER A 209 -5.32 -9.09 -18.51
N LEU A 210 -4.48 -8.17 -18.02
CA LEU A 210 -3.06 -8.41 -17.79
C LEU A 210 -2.83 -9.48 -16.71
N ILE A 211 -3.56 -9.43 -15.59
CA ILE A 211 -3.51 -10.46 -14.54
C ILE A 211 -3.87 -11.83 -15.14
N ASN A 212 -4.97 -11.92 -15.89
CA ASN A 212 -5.40 -13.17 -16.53
C ASN A 212 -4.41 -13.72 -17.55
N TYR A 213 -3.68 -12.84 -18.24
CA TYR A 213 -2.62 -13.24 -19.15
C TYR A 213 -1.40 -13.77 -18.39
N LEU A 214 -0.92 -13.01 -17.39
CA LEU A 214 0.27 -13.35 -16.62
C LEU A 214 0.06 -14.60 -15.76
N ILE A 215 -1.17 -14.84 -15.29
CA ILE A 215 -1.51 -15.95 -14.40
C ILE A 215 -2.70 -16.72 -15.02
N PRO A 216 -2.45 -17.59 -16.02
CA PRO A 216 -3.53 -18.32 -16.69
C PRO A 216 -4.33 -19.23 -15.74
N ALA A 217 -3.70 -19.72 -14.67
CA ALA A 217 -4.30 -20.62 -13.68
C ALA A 217 -5.38 -19.96 -12.81
N THR A 218 -5.45 -18.61 -12.75
CA THR A 218 -6.44 -17.89 -11.91
C THR A 218 -7.82 -17.71 -12.54
N ARG A 219 -8.09 -18.27 -13.74
CA ARG A 219 -9.41 -18.17 -14.41
C ARG A 219 -10.59 -18.59 -13.51
N VAL A 220 -10.38 -19.46 -12.53
CA VAL A 220 -11.42 -19.90 -11.58
C VAL A 220 -11.74 -18.86 -10.50
N ARG A 221 -10.78 -18.03 -10.05
CA ARG A 221 -11.00 -17.07 -8.94
C ARG A 221 -11.40 -15.67 -9.40
N VAL A 222 -10.90 -15.21 -10.55
CA VAL A 222 -11.20 -13.84 -11.02
C VAL A 222 -12.69 -13.68 -11.34
N ALA A 223 -13.34 -14.70 -11.92
CA ALA A 223 -14.78 -14.69 -12.20
C ALA A 223 -15.65 -14.63 -10.92
N GLU A 224 -15.28 -15.35 -9.85
CA GLU A 224 -16.03 -15.35 -8.58
C GLU A 224 -15.90 -14.03 -7.80
N VAL A 225 -14.74 -13.35 -7.89
CA VAL A 225 -14.50 -12.08 -7.20
C VAL A 225 -15.09 -10.89 -7.97
N THR A 226 -15.04 -10.90 -9.31
CA THR A 226 -15.60 -9.81 -10.12
C THR A 226 -17.11 -9.90 -10.32
N GLY A 227 -17.70 -11.10 -10.32
CA GLY A 227 -19.16 -11.30 -10.49
C GLY A 227 -20.03 -10.77 -9.35
N LYS A 228 -19.47 -10.48 -8.17
CA LYS A 228 -20.19 -9.90 -7.02
C LYS A 228 -19.90 -8.42 -6.75
N LEU A 229 -19.15 -7.74 -7.63
CA LEU A 229 -18.85 -6.30 -7.51
C LEU A 229 -19.84 -5.39 -8.29
N GLY A 230 -21.07 -5.85 -8.50
CA GLY A 230 -22.17 -5.02 -8.97
C GLY A 230 -22.83 -4.27 -7.81
N ARG A 231 -22.53 -2.97 -7.68
CA ARG A 231 -23.12 -2.00 -6.72
C ARG A 231 -22.79 -2.24 -5.23
N GLY A 232 -21.77 -1.52 -4.75
CA GLY A 232 -21.58 -1.33 -3.32
C GLY A 232 -20.24 -0.68 -3.00
N ARG A 233 -20.29 0.55 -2.46
CA ARG A 233 -19.23 1.33 -1.78
C ARG A 233 -17.92 0.55 -1.55
N HIS A 234 -16.98 0.72 -2.47
CA HIS A 234 -15.69 0.03 -2.54
C HIS A 234 -14.91 0.11 -1.21
N THR A 235 -15.01 -0.92 -0.39
CA THR A 235 -14.23 -1.11 0.84
C THR A 235 -13.61 -2.51 0.80
N THR A 236 -12.69 -2.72 -0.13
CA THR A 236 -11.97 -3.98 -0.29
C THR A 236 -10.80 -4.03 0.69
N ARG A 237 -11.06 -4.56 1.90
CA ARG A 237 -10.06 -4.83 2.95
C ARG A 237 -9.19 -6.06 2.68
N HIS A 238 -9.43 -6.79 1.61
CA HIS A 238 -8.71 -8.03 1.29
C HIS A 238 -7.65 -7.77 0.23
N VAL A 239 -6.41 -8.09 0.57
CA VAL A 239 -5.22 -8.01 -0.28
C VAL A 239 -4.72 -9.43 -0.46
N GLU A 240 -4.41 -9.80 -1.69
CA GLU A 240 -3.87 -11.12 -2.03
C GLU A 240 -2.70 -10.96 -2.99
N LEU A 241 -1.69 -11.82 -2.82
CA LEU A 241 -0.55 -11.94 -3.73
C LEU A 241 -0.75 -13.12 -4.67
N PHE A 242 -0.74 -12.81 -5.96
CA PHE A 242 -0.74 -13.80 -7.03
C PHE A 242 0.70 -14.13 -7.43
N GLU A 243 1.02 -15.41 -7.49
CA GLU A 243 2.34 -15.87 -7.93
C GLU A 243 2.48 -15.79 -9.45
N LEU A 244 3.60 -15.23 -9.91
CA LEU A 244 3.92 -15.17 -11.34
C LEU A 244 4.66 -16.43 -11.80
N PRO A 245 4.44 -16.93 -13.03
CA PRO A 245 5.08 -18.15 -13.53
C PRO A 245 6.62 -18.11 -13.56
N LYS A 246 7.21 -16.94 -13.81
CA LYS A 246 8.68 -16.72 -13.78
C LYS A 246 9.20 -16.38 -12.36
N GLY A 247 8.37 -16.56 -11.33
CA GLY A 247 8.64 -16.14 -9.96
C GLY A 247 8.35 -14.66 -9.73
N GLY A 248 8.27 -14.26 -8.45
CA GLY A 248 7.71 -12.98 -8.05
C GLY A 248 6.21 -13.07 -7.72
N PHE A 249 5.67 -11.96 -7.24
CA PHE A 249 4.28 -11.84 -6.80
C PHE A 249 3.66 -10.54 -7.30
N LEU A 250 2.37 -10.58 -7.58
CA LEU A 250 1.58 -9.45 -8.02
C LEU A 250 0.43 -9.24 -7.05
N ALA A 251 0.31 -8.04 -6.50
CA ALA A 251 -0.84 -7.65 -5.69
C ALA A 251 -1.85 -6.88 -6.55
N ASP A 252 -3.11 -7.30 -6.55
CA ASP A 252 -4.21 -6.45 -7.05
C ASP A 252 -4.76 -5.61 -5.89
N THR A 253 -4.70 -4.29 -6.05
CA THR A 253 -5.03 -3.36 -4.98
C THR A 253 -6.08 -2.36 -5.45
N PRO A 254 -7.37 -2.66 -5.25
CA PRO A 254 -8.45 -1.76 -5.67
C PRO A 254 -8.38 -0.35 -5.06
N GLY A 255 -7.74 -0.19 -3.89
CA GLY A 255 -7.57 1.10 -3.21
C GLY A 255 -6.52 2.04 -3.81
N PHE A 256 -5.63 1.55 -4.68
CA PHE A 256 -4.64 2.40 -5.37
C PHE A 256 -5.22 3.06 -6.64
N ASN A 257 -6.48 2.79 -6.97
CA ASN A 257 -7.15 3.30 -8.18
C ASN A 257 -7.69 4.74 -8.04
N GLN A 258 -7.70 5.31 -6.82
CA GLN A 258 -8.00 6.72 -6.56
C GLN A 258 -6.86 7.30 -5.72
N PRO A 259 -5.82 7.88 -6.34
CA PRO A 259 -4.65 8.37 -5.63
C PRO A 259 -5.01 9.61 -4.82
N ASP A 260 -5.15 9.47 -3.51
CA ASP A 260 -5.13 10.59 -2.58
C ASP A 260 -3.69 11.02 -2.33
N LEU A 261 -3.41 12.31 -2.54
CA LEU A 261 -2.12 12.91 -2.19
C LEU A 261 -2.10 13.17 -0.69
N THR A 262 -1.26 12.41 0.01
CA THR A 262 -1.17 12.43 1.49
C THR A 262 0.18 12.93 1.99
N CYS A 263 1.02 13.42 1.09
CA CYS A 263 2.34 13.97 1.39
C CYS A 263 2.24 15.39 1.97
N SER A 264 3.35 15.88 2.50
CA SER A 264 3.49 17.29 2.87
C SER A 264 3.65 18.17 1.61
N PRO A 265 3.28 19.46 1.66
CA PRO A 265 3.53 20.40 0.57
C PRO A 265 5.01 20.45 0.14
N GLU A 266 5.93 20.34 1.10
CA GLU A 266 7.37 20.38 0.90
C GLU A 266 7.88 19.15 0.16
N ASP A 267 7.36 17.97 0.48
CA ASP A 267 7.78 16.72 -0.16
C ASP A 267 7.28 16.60 -1.61
N LEU A 268 6.18 17.26 -1.95
CA LEU A 268 5.48 17.05 -3.22
C LEU A 268 6.38 17.23 -4.45
N ILE A 269 7.25 18.25 -4.43
CA ILE A 269 8.15 18.54 -5.55
C ILE A 269 9.13 17.39 -5.80
N HIS A 270 9.53 16.68 -4.74
CA HIS A 270 10.45 15.57 -4.83
C HIS A 270 9.83 14.32 -5.44
N TYR A 271 8.51 14.28 -5.67
CA TYR A 271 7.86 13.17 -6.38
C TYR A 271 7.77 13.38 -7.90
N PHE A 272 8.36 14.46 -8.41
CA PHE A 272 8.53 14.69 -9.84
C PHE A 272 10.01 14.47 -10.22
N PRO A 273 10.36 13.41 -10.98
CA PRO A 273 11.75 13.12 -11.31
C PRO A 273 12.47 14.27 -12.01
N GLU A 274 11.83 14.93 -12.97
CA GLU A 274 12.40 16.09 -13.68
C GLU A 274 12.63 17.30 -12.76
N ALA A 275 11.81 17.46 -11.71
CA ALA A 275 12.01 18.51 -10.72
C ALA A 275 13.15 18.15 -9.76
N ARG A 276 13.24 16.88 -9.34
CA ARG A 276 14.39 16.38 -8.55
C ARG A 276 15.71 16.60 -9.28
N GLU A 277 15.76 16.30 -10.58
CA GLU A 277 16.95 16.50 -11.40
C GLU A 277 17.39 17.98 -11.42
N ARG A 278 16.44 18.90 -11.60
CA ARG A 278 16.72 20.34 -11.55
C ARG A 278 17.20 20.81 -10.17
N LEU A 279 16.60 20.31 -9.09
CA LEU A 279 17.03 20.60 -7.71
C LEU A 279 18.42 20.06 -7.39
N ALA A 280 18.84 18.99 -8.07
CA ALA A 280 20.19 18.46 -7.95
C ALA A 280 21.24 19.36 -8.63
N GLN A 281 20.85 20.07 -9.70
CA GLN A 281 21.73 20.96 -10.46
C GLN A 281 21.80 22.37 -9.87
N HIS A 282 20.67 22.90 -9.38
CA HIS A 282 20.54 24.26 -8.88
C HIS A 282 19.78 24.30 -7.55
N ARG A 283 20.23 25.15 -6.64
CA ARG A 283 19.56 25.36 -5.35
C ARG A 283 18.62 26.55 -5.41
N CYS A 284 17.46 26.42 -4.78
CA CYS A 284 16.58 27.55 -4.52
C CYS A 284 17.23 28.52 -3.53
N GLN A 285 16.88 29.80 -3.65
CA GLN A 285 17.30 30.83 -2.71
C GLN A 285 16.82 30.56 -1.27
N PHE A 286 15.61 30.02 -1.12
CA PHE A 286 14.99 29.72 0.17
C PHE A 286 14.97 28.21 0.43
N SER A 287 15.21 27.82 1.68
CA SER A 287 15.19 26.41 2.11
C SER A 287 13.79 25.82 2.22
N ASN A 288 12.76 26.67 2.39
CA ASN A 288 11.35 26.30 2.47
C ASN A 288 10.56 26.73 1.21
N CYS A 289 11.23 26.73 0.06
CA CYS A 289 10.61 27.08 -1.22
C CYS A 289 9.52 26.05 -1.55
N LEU A 290 8.28 26.49 -1.75
CA LEU A 290 7.18 25.69 -2.29
C LEU A 290 7.09 25.77 -3.82
N HIS A 291 8.13 26.33 -4.44
CA HIS A 291 8.34 26.32 -5.88
C HIS A 291 7.16 26.84 -6.70
N ARG A 292 6.39 27.80 -6.16
CA ARG A 292 5.18 28.35 -6.78
C ARG A 292 5.46 29.72 -7.39
N ASN A 293 5.87 30.67 -6.55
CA ASN A 293 6.02 32.09 -6.91
C ASN A 293 7.30 32.73 -6.35
N GLU A 294 8.10 31.96 -5.61
CA GLU A 294 9.31 32.43 -4.95
C GLU A 294 10.33 32.95 -5.98
N PRO A 295 11.04 34.06 -5.66
CA PRO A 295 12.10 34.55 -6.53
C PRO A 295 13.29 33.58 -6.53
N ASN A 296 14.00 33.52 -7.66
CA ASN A 296 15.17 32.65 -7.85
C ASN A 296 14.93 31.17 -7.50
N CYS A 297 13.75 30.65 -7.88
CA CYS A 297 13.41 29.24 -7.73
C CYS A 297 14.00 28.40 -8.88
N ALA A 298 14.77 27.36 -8.54
CA ALA A 298 15.46 26.48 -9.48
C ALA A 298 14.54 25.64 -10.39
N VAL A 299 13.28 25.39 -9.98
CA VAL A 299 12.36 24.48 -10.69
C VAL A 299 11.12 25.16 -11.24
N ARG A 300 11.06 26.50 -11.19
CA ARG A 300 9.88 27.24 -11.61
C ARG A 300 9.67 27.16 -13.12
N GLY A 301 8.43 26.87 -13.53
CA GLY A 301 7.86 27.24 -14.83
C GLY A 301 8.24 26.39 -16.03
N ASP A 302 9.53 26.09 -16.21
CA ASP A 302 10.04 25.66 -17.51
C ASP A 302 9.96 24.14 -17.75
N TRP A 303 8.85 23.50 -17.37
CA TRP A 303 8.63 22.06 -17.62
C TRP A 303 7.15 21.73 -17.74
N GLU A 304 6.88 20.68 -18.52
CA GLU A 304 5.55 20.34 -19.00
C GLU A 304 4.52 20.12 -17.89
N ARG A 305 4.92 19.42 -16.82
CA ARG A 305 4.05 19.07 -15.70
C ARG A 305 4.02 20.12 -14.58
N TYR A 306 4.63 21.29 -14.76
CA TYR A 306 4.66 22.34 -13.74
C TYR A 306 3.24 22.79 -13.33
N GLN A 307 2.32 22.90 -14.28
CA GLN A 307 0.93 23.24 -13.95
C GLN A 307 0.26 22.14 -13.12
N HIS A 308 0.50 20.86 -13.43
CA HIS A 308 -0.01 19.74 -12.63
C HIS A 308 0.54 19.80 -11.20
N TYR A 309 1.81 20.16 -11.04
CA TYR A 309 2.42 20.36 -9.72
C TYR A 309 1.71 21.47 -8.94
N LEU A 310 1.42 22.62 -9.55
CA LEU A 310 0.72 23.72 -8.87
C LEU A 310 -0.69 23.31 -8.41
N ASP A 311 -1.40 22.57 -9.25
CA ASP A 311 -2.74 22.09 -8.93
C ASP A 311 -2.70 21.08 -7.76
N PHE A 312 -1.76 20.13 -7.81
CA PHE A 312 -1.55 19.17 -6.72
C PHE A 312 -1.07 19.83 -5.44
N LEU A 313 -0.21 20.85 -5.52
CA LEU A 313 0.27 21.62 -4.39
C LEU A 313 -0.89 22.34 -3.69
N ALA A 314 -1.78 22.95 -4.46
CA ALA A 314 -2.98 23.60 -3.91
C ALA A 314 -3.88 22.59 -3.16
N GLU A 315 -4.07 21.39 -3.71
CA GLU A 315 -4.81 20.32 -3.04
C GLU A 315 -4.16 19.88 -1.73
N VAL A 316 -2.84 19.63 -1.75
CA VAL A 316 -2.09 19.17 -0.59
C VAL A 316 -2.09 20.22 0.53
N ILE A 317 -1.94 21.50 0.19
CA ILE A 317 -2.04 22.61 1.14
C ILE A 317 -3.44 22.65 1.77
N ALA A 318 -4.50 22.62 0.95
CA ALA A 318 -5.88 22.65 1.44
C ALA A 318 -6.18 21.45 2.37
N ARG A 319 -5.65 20.27 2.04
CA ARG A 319 -5.75 19.08 2.88
C ARG A 319 -5.03 19.28 4.22
N GLN A 320 -3.80 19.80 4.21
CA GLN A 320 -3.01 20.03 5.42
C GLN A 320 -3.69 21.04 6.34
N GLU A 321 -4.23 22.13 5.79
CA GLU A 321 -5.02 23.11 6.52
C GLU A 321 -6.26 22.48 7.17
N ALA A 322 -7.00 21.65 6.43
CA ALA A 322 -8.17 20.94 6.96
C ALA A 322 -7.82 19.94 8.08
N LEU A 323 -6.62 19.32 8.03
CA LEU A 323 -6.14 18.45 9.10
C LEU A 323 -5.74 19.26 10.35
N ASN A 324 -5.05 20.39 10.16
CA ASN A 324 -4.66 21.27 11.26
C ASN A 324 -5.88 21.83 12.00
N GLN A 325 -6.91 22.28 11.26
CA GLN A 325 -8.17 22.77 11.85
C GLN A 325 -8.89 21.69 12.68
N LYS A 326 -8.86 20.42 12.25
CA LYS A 326 -9.44 19.30 13.01
C LYS A 326 -8.65 18.98 14.27
N ALA A 327 -7.31 18.99 14.17
CA ALA A 327 -6.44 18.79 15.33
C ALA A 327 -6.64 19.89 16.38
N ASP A 328 -6.84 21.14 15.95
CA ASP A 328 -7.14 22.26 16.84
C ASP A 328 -8.50 22.09 17.55
N ILE A 329 -9.53 21.56 16.86
CA ILE A 329 -10.82 21.22 17.48
C ILE A 329 -10.68 20.08 18.50
N GLU A 330 -9.90 19.04 18.19
CA GLU A 330 -9.64 17.92 19.10
C GLU A 330 -8.66 18.24 20.24
N SER A 331 -7.91 19.35 20.17
CA SER A 331 -7.05 19.91 21.25
C SER A 331 -7.83 20.47 22.46
N THR A 332 -8.92 19.78 22.77
CA THR A 332 -9.77 19.83 23.95
C THR A 332 -9.03 19.58 25.26
N MET A 333 -7.78 19.99 25.48
CA MET A 333 -7.18 19.95 26.83
C MET A 333 -7.17 21.34 27.44
N LYS A 334 -7.72 21.47 28.65
CA LYS A 334 -7.61 22.67 29.49
C LYS A 334 -6.58 22.39 30.57
N LEU A 335 -5.55 23.21 30.62
CA LEU A 335 -4.63 23.25 31.75
C LEU A 335 -5.38 23.81 32.96
N LYS A 336 -5.48 23.05 34.05
CA LYS A 336 -6.06 23.50 35.32
C LYS A 336 -4.98 23.48 36.40
N ILE A 337 -4.87 24.59 37.13
CA ILE A 337 -3.97 24.71 38.27
C ILE A 337 -4.78 24.36 39.51
N LYS A 338 -4.39 23.30 40.24
CA LYS A 338 -5.02 22.94 41.52
C LYS A 338 -4.61 23.95 42.59
N ALA A 339 -5.41 24.07 43.66
CA ALA A 339 -5.12 24.96 44.80
C ALA A 339 -3.74 24.71 45.45
N SER A 340 -3.15 23.53 45.24
CA SER A 340 -1.79 23.16 45.66
C SER A 340 -0.67 23.55 44.67
N GLY A 341 -0.95 24.33 43.63
CA GLY A 341 0.02 24.82 42.63
C GLY A 341 0.40 23.80 41.54
N ARG A 342 -0.05 22.54 41.62
CA ARG A 342 0.23 21.52 40.59
C ARG A 342 -0.64 21.71 39.34
N ARG A 343 0.00 21.68 38.17
CA ARG A 343 -0.64 21.75 36.85
C ARG A 343 -1.17 20.38 36.44
N GLN A 344 -2.44 20.29 36.08
CA GLN A 344 -3.06 19.07 35.54
C GLN A 344 -3.80 19.40 34.25
N TYR A 345 -3.57 18.59 33.20
CA TYR A 345 -4.31 18.67 31.95
C TYR A 345 -5.61 17.87 32.09
N GLU A 346 -6.75 18.53 31.90
CA GLU A 346 -8.07 17.90 31.90
C GLU A 346 -8.71 18.07 30.51
N PRO A 347 -9.39 17.05 29.96
CA PRO A 347 -10.14 17.21 28.73
C PRO A 347 -11.29 18.23 28.95
N LYS A 348 -11.32 19.29 28.12
CA LYS A 348 -12.46 20.18 27.89
C LYS A 348 -13.63 19.29 27.49
N LEU A 349 -14.57 19.13 28.41
CA LEU A 349 -15.90 18.62 28.09
C LEU A 349 -16.45 19.47 26.94
N GLU A 350 -16.86 18.83 25.84
CA GLU A 350 -17.56 19.50 24.75
C GLU A 350 -18.64 20.41 25.34
N THR A 351 -18.75 21.64 24.85
CA THR A 351 -19.90 22.49 25.18
C THR A 351 -21.14 21.79 24.65
N LYS A 352 -21.78 21.00 25.53
CA LYS A 352 -22.87 20.07 25.21
C LYS A 352 -23.92 20.77 24.37
N LYS A 353 -23.98 20.44 23.08
CA LYS A 353 -25.12 20.71 22.18
C LYS A 353 -26.44 20.12 22.75
N TYR A 354 -26.33 19.21 23.72
CA TYR A 354 -27.42 18.58 24.47
C TYR A 354 -27.37 18.85 25.98
N ARG A 355 -27.01 20.06 26.42
CA ARG A 355 -27.27 20.44 27.82
C ARG A 355 -28.78 20.53 27.99
N ARG A 356 -29.41 19.49 28.55
CA ARG A 356 -30.77 19.62 29.09
C ARG A 356 -30.80 20.85 29.99
N ARG A 357 -31.66 21.83 29.67
CA ARG A 357 -31.91 22.96 30.57
C ARG A 357 -32.26 22.36 31.94
N SER A 358 -31.76 22.96 33.01
CA SER A 358 -32.06 22.51 34.37
C SER A 358 -33.58 22.40 34.53
N ARG A 359 -34.08 21.34 35.17
CA ARG A 359 -35.51 21.21 35.48
C ARG A 359 -36.07 22.43 36.20
N ARG A 360 -35.22 23.13 36.98
CA ARG A 360 -35.58 24.37 37.68
C ARG A 360 -35.85 25.52 36.71
N THR A 361 -35.07 25.62 35.63
CA THR A 361 -35.27 26.62 34.57
C THR A 361 -36.46 26.26 33.68
N GLN A 362 -36.72 24.96 33.46
CA GLN A 362 -37.93 24.50 32.76
C GLN A 362 -39.21 24.77 33.54
N HIS A 363 -39.21 24.61 34.87
CA HIS A 363 -40.36 24.96 35.71
C HIS A 363 -40.62 26.47 35.71
N GLN A 364 -39.59 27.31 35.85
CA GLN A 364 -39.74 28.77 35.75
C GLN A 364 -40.34 29.21 34.41
N THR A 365 -39.91 28.60 33.30
CA THR A 365 -40.48 28.93 31.97
C THR A 365 -41.90 28.40 31.78
N LEU A 366 -42.31 27.36 32.52
CA LEU A 366 -43.68 26.83 32.46
C LEU A 366 -44.62 27.67 33.32
N ASP A 367 -44.17 28.10 34.50
CA ASP A 367 -44.93 28.98 35.39
C ASP A 367 -45.15 30.36 34.73
N GLU A 368 -44.13 30.94 34.11
CA GLU A 368 -44.25 32.20 33.33
C GLU A 368 -45.28 32.10 32.19
N LEU A 369 -45.37 30.95 31.52
CA LEU A 369 -46.35 30.72 30.44
C LEU A 369 -47.77 30.51 30.96
N TYR A 370 -47.94 30.01 32.19
CA TYR A 370 -49.26 29.89 32.82
C TYR A 370 -49.77 31.22 33.33
N ASP A 371 -48.89 32.10 33.81
CA ASP A 371 -49.25 33.46 34.23
C ASP A 371 -49.66 34.31 33.01
N ASP A 372 -48.93 34.25 31.89
CA ASP A 372 -49.29 34.93 30.63
C ASP A 372 -50.64 34.46 30.04
N MET A 373 -51.06 33.22 30.30
CA MET A 373 -52.36 32.69 29.85
C MET A 373 -53.53 33.06 30.78
N ASN A 374 -53.25 33.50 32.01
CA ASN A 374 -54.27 33.89 32.98
C ASN A 374 -54.46 35.42 33.08
N GLU A 375 -53.60 36.23 32.46
CA GLU A 375 -53.70 37.69 32.40
C GLU A 375 -54.20 38.23 31.03
N GLY A 376 -54.75 37.37 30.15
CA GLY A 376 -55.28 37.72 28.82
C GLY A 376 -56.80 37.78 28.72
#